data_AF-A0A940KUD7-F1
#
_entry.id   AF-A0A940KUD7-F1
#
_cell.length_a   1.000
_cell.length_b   1.000
_cell.length_c   1.000
_cell.angle_alpha   90.00
_cell.angle_beta   90.00
_cell.angle_gamma   90.00
#
_symmetry.space_group_name_H-M   'P 1'
#
loop_
_entity.id
_entity.type
_entity.pdbx_description
1 polymer ?
#
loop_
_entity_poly.entity_id
_entity_poly.type
_entity_poly.pdbx_seq_one_letter_code
_entity_poly.pdbx_strand_id
1 'polypeptide(L)'
;MNASSAAPEPLAASAPAARPRYPGAIAGWLVADLLLCALNAVLALAGLSLLLGGETQDVPMSITLAETAAHAGIALFGLFGNAALLRYRPGGAMLAKIALLFVGAGVAVSLYEIPLRLADPEATCPPDIVVAGAAIGLFLRITLNLVYFGMVRRAARFLDRLPSLPG
;
A
#
# COMPACT_ATOMS: atom_id res chain seq x y z
N MET A 1 -11.54 70.30 25.85
CA MET A 1 -10.52 69.41 25.26
C MET A 1 -10.95 67.98 25.57
N ASN A 2 -11.66 67.33 24.65
CA ASN A 2 -12.13 65.95 24.83
C ASN A 2 -11.16 65.03 24.09
N ALA A 3 -10.43 64.20 24.84
CA ALA A 3 -9.65 63.11 24.28
C ALA A 3 -10.63 62.05 23.75
N SER A 4 -10.71 61.93 22.43
CA SER A 4 -11.41 60.82 21.77
C SER A 4 -10.63 59.54 22.10
N SER A 5 -11.24 58.69 22.91
CA SER A 5 -10.82 57.32 23.17
C SER A 5 -11.00 56.52 21.89
N ALA A 6 -9.92 56.38 21.12
CA ALA A 6 -9.86 55.40 20.04
C ALA A 6 -9.77 54.01 20.68
N ALA A 7 -10.90 53.31 20.74
CA ALA A 7 -10.96 51.93 21.17
C ALA A 7 -10.04 51.08 20.26
N PRO A 8 -9.27 50.13 20.82
CA PRO A 8 -8.42 49.26 20.02
C PRO A 8 -9.29 48.42 19.08
N GLU A 9 -8.95 48.44 17.79
CA GLU A 9 -9.55 47.55 16.79
C GLU A 9 -9.46 46.10 17.28
N PRO A 10 -10.55 45.32 17.23
CA PRO A 10 -10.48 43.90 17.55
C PRO A 10 -9.57 43.24 16.51
N LEU A 11 -8.41 42.75 16.97
CA LEU A 11 -7.52 41.87 16.23
C LEU A 11 -8.37 40.79 15.57
N ALA A 12 -8.57 40.91 14.26
CA ALA A 12 -9.26 39.91 13.48
C ALA A 12 -8.56 38.58 13.73
N ALA A 13 -9.22 37.69 14.48
CA ALA A 13 -8.72 36.38 14.78
C ALA A 13 -8.38 35.72 13.45
N SER A 14 -7.08 35.63 13.15
CA SER A 14 -6.56 35.03 11.95
C SER A 14 -7.17 33.64 11.84
N ALA A 15 -8.07 33.47 10.87
CA ALA A 15 -8.77 32.21 10.64
C ALA A 15 -7.72 31.10 10.59
N PRO A 16 -7.92 29.96 11.29
CA PRO A 16 -6.94 28.90 11.31
C PRO A 16 -6.62 28.52 9.88
N ALA A 17 -5.34 28.67 9.50
CA ALA A 17 -4.88 28.36 8.16
C ALA A 17 -5.40 26.96 7.79
N ALA A 18 -6.23 26.90 6.75
CA ALA A 18 -6.87 25.66 6.34
C ALA A 18 -5.77 24.61 6.13
N ARG A 19 -5.81 23.52 6.91
CA ARG A 19 -4.81 22.45 6.79
C ARG A 19 -4.76 21.98 5.33
N PRO A 20 -3.58 21.79 4.75
CA PRO A 20 -3.47 21.26 3.40
C PRO A 20 -4.21 19.92 3.34
N ARG A 21 -5.02 19.75 2.30
CA ARG A 21 -5.77 18.53 2.03
C ARG A 21 -5.28 17.94 0.73
N TYR A 22 -5.00 16.64 0.73
CA TYR A 22 -4.82 15.93 -0.52
C TYR A 22 -6.09 16.06 -1.40
N PRO A 23 -5.93 16.13 -2.73
CA PRO A 23 -7.02 15.87 -3.66
C PRO A 23 -7.73 14.56 -3.31
N GLY A 24 -9.06 14.52 -3.38
CA GLY A 24 -9.88 13.39 -2.92
C GLY A 24 -9.48 12.05 -3.53
N ALA A 25 -9.07 12.03 -4.80
CA ALA A 25 -8.57 10.83 -5.45
C ALA A 25 -7.28 10.28 -4.81
N ILE A 26 -6.35 11.14 -4.41
CA ILE A 26 -5.08 10.72 -3.78
C ILE A 26 -5.38 10.13 -2.39
N ALA A 27 -6.17 10.84 -1.58
CA ALA A 27 -6.56 10.37 -0.25
C ALA A 27 -7.32 9.04 -0.31
N GLY A 28 -8.28 8.91 -1.24
CA GLY A 28 -9.04 7.68 -1.44
C GLY A 28 -8.14 6.49 -1.79
N TRP A 29 -7.19 6.66 -2.71
CA TRP A 29 -6.24 5.61 -3.06
C TRP A 29 -5.30 5.22 -1.93
N LEU A 30 -4.80 6.18 -1.13
CA LEU A 30 -3.96 5.88 0.03
C LEU A 30 -4.73 5.07 1.10
N VAL A 31 -6.02 5.37 1.32
CA VAL A 31 -6.87 4.62 2.25
C VAL A 31 -7.21 3.24 1.70
N ALA A 32 -7.55 3.13 0.42
CA ALA A 32 -7.79 1.84 -0.22
C ALA A 32 -6.56 0.92 -0.12
N ASP A 33 -5.37 1.47 -0.38
CA ASP A 33 -4.12 0.71 -0.28
C ASP A 33 -3.78 0.32 1.17
N LEU A 34 -4.13 1.14 2.17
CA LEU A 34 -4.02 0.74 3.58
C LEU A 34 -4.84 -0.52 3.89
N LEU A 35 -6.07 -0.60 3.38
CA LEU A 35 -6.92 -1.77 3.58
C LEU A 35 -6.34 -3.01 2.89
N LEU A 36 -5.82 -2.85 1.68
CA LEU A 36 -5.14 -3.92 0.96
C LEU A 36 -3.87 -4.37 1.70
N CYS A 37 -3.10 -3.45 2.27
CA CYS A 37 -1.91 -3.79 3.08
C CYS A 37 -2.29 -4.50 4.38
N ALA A 38 -3.39 -4.12 5.01
CA ALA A 38 -3.91 -4.83 6.18
C ALA A 38 -4.36 -6.26 5.83
N LEU A 39 -5.01 -6.45 4.68
CA LEU A 39 -5.33 -7.79 4.17
C LEU A 39 -4.05 -8.62 3.93
N ASN A 40 -3.01 -8.02 3.34
CA ASN A 40 -1.72 -8.70 3.18
C ASN A 40 -1.07 -9.07 4.53
N ALA A 41 -1.30 -8.30 5.59
CA ALA A 41 -0.83 -8.65 6.93
C ALA A 41 -1.53 -9.92 7.44
N VAL A 42 -2.84 -10.05 7.22
CA VAL A 42 -3.61 -11.26 7.57
C VAL A 42 -3.10 -12.46 6.78
N LEU A 43 -2.85 -12.32 5.48
CA LEU A 43 -2.29 -13.38 4.64
C LEU A 43 -0.88 -13.80 5.10
N ALA A 44 -0.02 -12.84 5.46
CA ALA A 44 1.30 -13.12 5.99
C ALA A 44 1.24 -13.89 7.32
N LEU A 45 0.29 -13.54 8.21
CA LEU A 45 0.08 -14.26 9.46
C LEU A 45 -0.43 -15.68 9.22
N ALA A 46 -1.32 -15.89 8.25
CA ALA A 46 -1.76 -17.21 7.85
C ALA A 46 -0.60 -18.06 7.32
N GLY A 47 0.20 -17.53 6.39
CA GLY A 47 1.41 -18.21 5.88
C GLY A 47 2.41 -18.54 6.99
N LEU A 48 2.62 -17.62 7.93
CA LEU A 48 3.48 -17.86 9.09
C LEU A 48 2.93 -18.98 9.99
N SER A 49 1.62 -19.06 10.20
CA SER A 49 1.00 -20.13 10.99
C SER A 49 1.20 -21.51 10.36
N LEU A 50 1.09 -21.63 9.03
CA LEU A 50 1.37 -22.86 8.29
C LEU A 50 2.84 -23.29 8.41
N LEU A 51 3.77 -22.32 8.33
CA LEU A 51 5.21 -22.57 8.50
C LEU A 51 5.54 -23.06 9.92
N LEU A 52 4.89 -22.49 10.94
CA LEU A 52 5.10 -22.87 12.34
C LEU A 52 4.44 -24.21 12.69
N GLY A 53 3.31 -24.54 12.05
CA GLY A 53 2.58 -25.81 12.25
C GLY A 53 3.20 -27.00 11.51
N GLY A 54 4.10 -26.77 10.55
CA GLY A 54 4.69 -27.83 9.73
C GLY A 54 3.75 -28.39 8.64
N GLU A 55 2.58 -27.78 8.44
CA GLU A 55 1.55 -28.18 7.48
C GLU A 55 1.83 -27.61 6.07
N THR A 56 3.01 -27.89 5.52
CA THR A 56 3.39 -27.45 4.15
C THR A 56 3.35 -28.57 3.12
N GLN A 57 2.55 -29.62 3.36
CA GLN A 57 2.65 -30.89 2.62
C GLN A 57 2.44 -30.75 1.10
N ASP A 58 1.68 -29.75 0.65
CA ASP A 58 1.32 -29.60 -0.77
C ASP A 58 2.15 -28.53 -1.52
N VAL A 59 2.91 -27.68 -0.81
CA VAL A 59 3.66 -26.55 -1.41
C VAL A 59 5.10 -26.53 -0.87
N PRO A 60 6.13 -26.47 -1.73
CA PRO A 60 7.52 -26.38 -1.28
C PRO A 60 7.73 -25.27 -0.26
N MET A 61 8.36 -25.61 0.88
CA MET A 61 8.61 -24.67 1.99
C MET A 61 9.31 -23.37 1.54
N SER A 62 10.16 -23.42 0.51
CA SER A 62 10.81 -22.24 -0.07
C SER A 62 9.82 -21.25 -0.69
N ILE A 63 8.74 -21.75 -1.31
CA ILE A 63 7.69 -20.94 -1.91
C ILE A 63 6.84 -20.30 -0.82
N THR A 64 6.38 -21.09 0.15
CA THR A 64 5.61 -20.59 1.30
C THR A 64 6.38 -19.51 2.07
N LEU A 65 7.70 -19.69 2.25
CA LEU A 65 8.56 -18.69 2.89
C LEU A 65 8.70 -17.42 2.05
N ALA A 66 8.87 -17.55 0.72
CA ALA A 66 8.94 -16.42 -0.19
C ALA A 66 7.63 -15.63 -0.26
N GLU A 67 6.48 -16.31 -0.33
CA GLU A 67 5.15 -15.67 -0.30
C GLU A 67 4.93 -14.95 1.03
N THR A 68 5.20 -15.61 2.15
CA THR A 68 5.06 -15.03 3.49
C THR A 68 5.92 -13.78 3.62
N ALA A 69 7.18 -13.83 3.16
CA ALA A 69 8.08 -12.69 3.18
C ALA A 69 7.59 -11.55 2.28
N ALA A 70 7.06 -11.86 1.08
CA ALA A 70 6.48 -10.87 0.18
C ALA A 70 5.27 -10.18 0.82
N HIS A 71 4.32 -10.93 1.37
CA HIS A 71 3.13 -10.38 2.03
C HIS A 71 3.49 -9.57 3.28
N ALA A 72 4.43 -10.04 4.10
CA ALA A 72 4.91 -9.30 5.27
C ALA A 72 5.58 -7.97 4.86
N GLY A 73 6.41 -7.98 3.81
CA GLY A 73 7.02 -6.76 3.27
C GLY A 73 5.99 -5.77 2.75
N ILE A 74 5.02 -6.22 1.96
CA ILE A 74 3.90 -5.38 1.47
C ILE A 74 3.16 -4.77 2.66
N ALA A 75 2.79 -5.59 3.65
CA ALA A 75 2.06 -5.15 4.83
C ALA A 75 2.83 -4.09 5.62
N LEU A 76 4.08 -4.37 6.01
CA LEU A 76 4.88 -3.46 6.83
C LEU A 76 5.13 -2.14 6.09
N PHE A 77 5.75 -2.20 4.92
CA PHE A 77 6.15 -0.98 4.19
C PHE A 77 4.94 -0.23 3.64
N GLY A 78 3.89 -0.93 3.23
CA GLY A 78 2.66 -0.33 2.74
C GLY A 78 1.85 0.33 3.85
N LEU A 79 1.66 -0.32 5.01
CA LEU A 79 0.97 0.29 6.15
C LEU A 79 1.71 1.54 6.64
N PHE A 80 3.01 1.44 6.92
CA PHE A 80 3.78 2.57 7.40
C PHE A 80 3.93 3.67 6.34
N GLY A 81 4.13 3.30 5.07
CA GLY A 81 4.24 4.25 3.97
C GLY A 81 2.97 5.05 3.75
N ASN A 82 1.82 4.38 3.64
CA ASN A 82 0.54 5.07 3.46
C ASN A 82 0.14 5.88 4.70
N ALA A 83 0.33 5.35 5.91
CA ALA A 83 0.04 6.09 7.14
C ALA A 83 0.91 7.36 7.26
N ALA A 84 2.20 7.27 6.92
CA ALA A 84 3.10 8.41 6.89
C ALA A 84 2.67 9.44 5.82
N LEU A 85 2.29 8.98 4.62
CA LEU A 85 1.78 9.86 3.55
C LEU A 85 0.49 10.58 3.96
N LEU A 86 -0.47 9.89 4.59
CA LEU A 86 -1.69 10.50 5.11
C LEU A 86 -1.43 11.52 6.22
N ARG A 87 -0.31 11.36 6.95
CA ARG A 87 0.19 12.34 7.93
C ARG A 87 1.10 13.41 7.30
N TYR A 88 1.11 13.53 5.97
CA TYR A 88 1.91 14.49 5.20
C TYR A 88 3.43 14.38 5.44
N ARG A 89 3.94 13.19 5.74
CA ARG A 89 5.38 12.95 5.95
C ARG A 89 6.02 12.43 4.64
N PRO A 90 7.05 13.11 4.09
CA PRO A 90 7.63 12.76 2.80
C PRO A 90 8.32 11.39 2.77
N GLY A 91 8.84 10.94 3.92
CA GLY A 91 9.44 9.60 4.06
C GLY A 91 8.47 8.46 3.71
N GLY A 92 7.15 8.68 3.83
CA GLY A 92 6.14 7.69 3.46
C GLY A 92 6.18 7.28 1.99
N ALA A 93 6.59 8.19 1.09
CA ALA A 93 6.70 7.90 -0.34
C ALA A 93 7.81 6.88 -0.65
N MET A 94 8.89 6.88 0.14
CA MET A 94 9.97 5.89 -0.01
C MET A 94 9.51 4.51 0.47
N LEU A 95 8.86 4.44 1.63
CA LEU A 95 8.30 3.20 2.17
C LEU A 95 7.26 2.59 1.22
N ALA A 96 6.35 3.40 0.68
CA ALA A 96 5.36 2.97 -0.31
C ALA A 96 6.01 2.40 -1.59
N LYS A 97 7.14 2.96 -2.04
CA LYS A 97 7.90 2.42 -3.18
C LYS A 97 8.60 1.11 -2.85
N ILE A 98 9.11 0.95 -1.63
CA ILE A 98 9.68 -0.32 -1.17
C ILE A 98 8.59 -1.39 -1.14
N ALA A 99 7.39 -1.06 -0.66
CA ALA A 99 6.24 -1.99 -0.68
C ALA A 99 5.96 -2.51 -2.10
N LEU A 100 6.05 -1.64 -3.12
CA LEU A 100 5.90 -2.03 -4.54
C LEU A 100 6.98 -3.03 -5.01
N LEU A 101 8.20 -2.99 -4.47
CA LEU A 101 9.22 -4.01 -4.76
C LEU A 101 8.80 -5.38 -4.23
N PHE A 102 8.23 -5.43 -3.03
CA PHE A 102 7.69 -6.68 -2.45
C PHE A 102 6.45 -7.17 -3.21
N VAL A 103 5.62 -6.27 -3.76
CA VAL A 103 4.57 -6.67 -4.70
C VAL A 103 5.16 -7.34 -5.94
N GLY A 104 6.23 -6.77 -6.50
CA GLY A 104 6.96 -7.36 -7.62
C GLY A 104 7.52 -8.75 -7.30
N ALA A 105 8.11 -8.91 -6.11
CA ALA A 105 8.56 -10.22 -5.62
C ALA A 105 7.40 -11.21 -5.52
N GLY A 106 6.26 -10.80 -4.94
CA GLY A 106 5.06 -11.63 -4.85
C GLY A 106 4.50 -12.02 -6.22
N VAL A 107 4.56 -11.13 -7.22
CA VAL A 107 4.21 -11.45 -8.60
C VAL A 107 5.15 -12.51 -9.18
N ALA A 108 6.46 -12.39 -8.96
CA ALA A 108 7.42 -13.37 -9.43
C ALA A 108 7.19 -14.75 -8.81
N VAL A 109 6.86 -14.81 -7.51
CA VAL A 109 6.47 -16.05 -6.84
C VAL A 109 5.20 -16.63 -7.45
N SER A 110 4.13 -15.83 -7.61
CA SER A 110 2.90 -16.30 -8.24
C SER A 110 3.09 -16.81 -9.67
N LEU A 111 3.98 -16.20 -10.46
CA LEU A 111 4.33 -16.69 -11.80
C LEU A 111 5.05 -18.04 -11.76
N TYR A 112 5.89 -18.25 -10.75
CA TYR A 112 6.58 -19.51 -10.51
C TYR A 112 5.63 -20.62 -10.03
N GLU A 113 4.54 -20.28 -9.33
CA GLU A 113 3.54 -21.25 -8.89
C GLU A 113 2.64 -21.79 -10.00
N ILE A 114 2.37 -21.00 -11.05
CA ILE A 114 1.50 -21.43 -12.16
C ILE A 114 1.92 -22.79 -12.75
N PRO A 115 3.19 -23.02 -13.17
CA PRO A 115 3.60 -24.31 -13.71
C PRO A 115 3.49 -25.43 -12.68
N LEU A 116 3.67 -25.16 -11.38
CA LEU A 116 3.50 -26.16 -10.33
C LEU A 116 2.04 -26.62 -10.21
N ARG A 117 1.10 -25.67 -10.26
CA ARG A 117 -0.34 -25.97 -10.23
C ARG A 117 -0.82 -26.68 -11.50
N LEU A 118 -0.19 -26.42 -12.64
CA LEU A 118 -0.51 -27.10 -13.91
C LEU A 118 0.10 -28.51 -14.00
N ALA A 119 1.18 -28.76 -13.25
CA ALA A 119 1.83 -30.06 -13.18
C ALA A 119 1.21 -30.99 -12.13
N ASP A 120 0.30 -30.48 -11.29
CA ASP A 120 -0.38 -31.25 -10.26
C ASP A 120 -1.40 -32.22 -10.89
N PRO A 121 -1.16 -33.55 -10.80
CA PRO A 121 -2.05 -34.55 -11.37
C PRO A 121 -3.40 -34.65 -10.64
N GLU A 122 -3.52 -34.08 -9.43
CA GLU A 122 -4.76 -34.08 -8.63
C GLU A 122 -5.58 -32.78 -8.82
N ALA A 123 -5.11 -31.86 -9.67
CA ALA A 123 -5.77 -30.59 -9.91
C ALA A 123 -7.22 -30.78 -10.40
N THR A 124 -8.17 -30.33 -9.57
CA THR A 124 -9.61 -30.38 -9.87
C THR A 124 -10.05 -29.29 -10.85
N CYS A 125 -9.22 -28.25 -11.04
CA CYS A 125 -9.49 -27.15 -11.97
C CYS A 125 -8.87 -27.41 -13.34
N PRO A 126 -9.64 -27.23 -14.43
CA PRO A 126 -9.11 -27.23 -15.79
C PRO A 126 -7.92 -26.27 -15.97
N PRO A 127 -6.86 -26.69 -16.69
CA PRO A 127 -5.62 -25.92 -16.81
C PRO A 127 -5.80 -24.57 -17.52
N ASP A 128 -6.73 -24.47 -18.46
CA ASP A 128 -7.14 -23.23 -19.12
C ASP A 128 -7.74 -22.22 -18.13
N ILE A 129 -8.51 -22.69 -17.15
CA ILE A 129 -9.08 -21.84 -16.09
C ILE A 129 -7.99 -21.34 -15.15
N VAL A 130 -7.03 -22.19 -14.79
CA VAL A 130 -5.87 -21.79 -13.95
C VAL A 130 -5.07 -20.69 -14.64
N VAL A 131 -4.75 -20.85 -15.92
CA VAL A 131 -4.01 -19.87 -16.71
C VAL A 131 -4.79 -18.57 -16.88
N ALA A 132 -6.08 -18.66 -17.24
CA ALA A 132 -6.93 -17.48 -17.40
C ALA A 132 -7.07 -16.71 -16.07
N GLY A 133 -7.31 -17.41 -14.97
CA GLY A 133 -7.39 -16.82 -13.63
C GLY A 133 -6.08 -16.14 -13.22
N ALA A 134 -4.94 -16.80 -13.47
CA ALA A 134 -3.63 -16.22 -13.21
C ALA A 134 -3.36 -14.97 -14.08
N ALA A 135 -3.71 -15.00 -15.36
CA ALA A 135 -3.54 -13.86 -16.27
C ALA A 135 -4.42 -12.67 -15.85
N ILE A 136 -5.69 -12.91 -15.52
CA ILE A 136 -6.61 -11.87 -15.02
C ILE A 136 -6.10 -11.30 -13.69
N GLY A 137 -5.73 -12.17 -12.75
CA GLY A 137 -5.19 -11.77 -11.46
C GLY A 137 -3.92 -10.92 -11.59
N LEU A 138 -3.00 -11.33 -12.47
CA LEU A 138 -1.77 -10.61 -12.76
C LEU A 138 -2.04 -9.25 -13.41
N PHE A 139 -2.93 -9.20 -14.40
CA PHE A 139 -3.32 -7.96 -15.07
C PHE A 139 -3.92 -6.95 -14.09
N LEU A 140 -4.86 -7.40 -13.25
CA LEU A 140 -5.46 -6.57 -12.20
C LEU A 140 -4.41 -6.09 -11.20
N ARG A 141 -3.54 -6.99 -10.72
CA ARG A 141 -2.48 -6.66 -9.78
C ARG A 141 -1.53 -5.62 -10.37
N ILE A 142 -1.05 -5.79 -11.59
CA ILE A 142 -0.16 -4.82 -12.26
C ILE A 142 -0.87 -3.47 -12.42
N THR A 143 -2.11 -3.47 -12.91
CA THR A 143 -2.89 -2.25 -13.16
C THR A 143 -3.10 -1.45 -11.87
N LEU A 144 -3.53 -2.11 -10.79
CA LEU A 144 -3.75 -1.47 -9.49
C LEU A 144 -2.45 -0.87 -8.93
N ASN A 145 -1.34 -1.60 -9.04
CA ASN A 145 -0.05 -1.12 -8.56
C ASN A 145 0.53 0.03 -9.39
N LEU A 146 0.28 0.07 -10.71
CA LEU A 146 0.62 1.20 -11.56
C LEU A 146 -0.18 2.45 -11.19
N VAL A 147 -1.48 2.30 -10.95
CA VAL A 147 -2.33 3.41 -10.48
C VAL A 147 -1.83 3.90 -9.12
N TYR A 148 -1.59 3.00 -8.17
CA TYR A 148 -1.07 3.33 -6.85
C TYR A 148 0.28 4.04 -6.92
N PHE A 149 1.24 3.55 -7.71
CA PHE A 149 2.52 4.22 -7.94
C PHE A 149 2.35 5.64 -8.49
N GLY A 150 1.41 5.80 -9.44
CA GLY A 150 1.02 7.12 -9.96
C GLY A 150 0.51 8.05 -8.85
N MET A 151 -0.33 7.53 -7.95
CA MET A 151 -0.86 8.28 -6.81
C MET A 151 0.21 8.63 -5.78
N VAL A 152 1.12 7.71 -5.45
CA VAL A 152 2.28 7.98 -4.57
C VAL A 152 3.18 9.06 -5.17
N ARG A 153 3.45 9.03 -6.48
CA ARG A 153 4.22 10.10 -7.15
C ARG A 153 3.50 11.45 -7.16
N ARG A 154 2.16 11.46 -7.20
CA ARG A 154 1.37 12.69 -7.08
C ARG A 154 1.37 13.20 -5.64
N ALA A 155 1.25 12.31 -4.65
CA ALA A 155 1.32 12.65 -3.23
C ALA A 155 2.68 13.25 -2.87
N ALA A 156 3.79 12.63 -3.29
CA ALA A 156 5.14 13.16 -3.07
C ALA A 156 5.29 14.58 -3.66
N ARG A 157 4.90 14.76 -4.93
CA ARG A 157 4.92 16.09 -5.58
C ARG A 157 4.02 17.12 -4.91
N PHE A 158 2.91 16.68 -4.29
CA PHE A 158 2.06 17.57 -3.51
C PHE A 158 2.77 18.01 -2.22
N LEU A 159 3.43 17.09 -1.52
CA LEU A 159 4.21 17.40 -0.32
C LEU A 159 5.38 18.34 -0.61
N ASP A 160 6.09 18.15 -1.73
CA ASP A 160 7.20 19.03 -2.14
C ASP A 160 6.75 20.47 -2.42
N ARG A 161 5.46 20.68 -2.70
CA ARG A 161 4.87 22.00 -2.96
C ARG A 161 4.29 22.65 -1.71
N LEU A 162 4.21 21.94 -0.59
CA LEU A 162 3.75 22.54 0.66
C LEU A 162 4.88 23.41 1.23
N PRO A 163 4.59 24.66 1.66
CA PRO A 163 5.55 25.41 2.46
C PRO A 163 5.90 24.57 3.68
N SER A 164 7.19 24.50 4.04
CA SER A 164 7.69 23.70 5.15
C SER A 164 6.88 24.01 6.41
N LEU A 165 5.94 23.13 6.76
CA LEU A 165 5.19 23.24 8.00
C LEU A 165 6.20 23.02 9.13
N PRO A 166 6.28 23.91 10.14
CA PRO A 166 7.10 23.66 11.31
C PRO A 166 6.65 22.31 11.91
N GLY A 167 7.61 21.39 11.99
CA GLY A 167 7.41 19.97 12.27
C GLY A 167 7.14 19.65 13.73
#